data_AF-A0A6J8C5U5-F1
#
_entry.id   AF-A0A6J8C5U5-F1
#
_cell.length_a   1.000
_cell.length_b   1.000
_cell.length_c   1.000
_cell.angle_alpha   90.00
_cell.angle_beta   90.00
_cell.angle_gamma   90.00
#
_symmetry.space_group_name_H-M   'P 1'
#
loop_
_entity.id
_entity.type
_entity.pdbx_description
1 polymer ?
#
loop_
_entity_poly.entity_id
_entity_poly.type
_entity_poly.pdbx_seq_one_letter_code
_entity_poly.pdbx_strand_id
1 'polypeptide(L)'
;MYAIELPIAIEGMYAIELPEAIEGMYEIELPEAIKGMYAIELPKTIEGMYAIELSRAIEGMYAIELQKAIEAIEVLYATEFPKAIEGIYAIELPEAIEGMYAIELPEEIEGMYAIELPKAIEGMYVIELSKAIACIYASELPEAIEDPKWGYFQGGIPPPFWSCLKSSEMCAGTMQSPINIKTKDVVKNNNIEPFHLSELKKTAGIKMELTNTGLSVKVGFPEYQPTIQGGGLPGPHKLSGFHFHWGRKSGRGSEHTINGYKFAMEAHFVFISTKDEAKNFAAVLGVMIYAGDYNPNYEHLVSKLKDIRNNGDKVVLDNFPIMDLFPKTTSCWYRYCGSLTTPPCTETVIWTLFENSISMSEYQLKEFRKLMGEPNIFTEGDNNIVDNFRPVQPLLQRKVSLSCPYSRKNSFGQNRRETQEYGCINHGYGLKKNHQTYSHHSYRSDSCQWLEYLYRK
;
A
#
# COMPACT_ATOMS: atom_id res chain seq x y z
N MET A 1 37.27 8.06 25.76
CA MET A 1 37.55 9.51 25.54
C MET A 1 36.21 10.15 25.28
N TYR A 2 35.80 11.23 25.97
CA TYR A 2 34.39 11.65 25.90
C TYR A 2 34.04 12.45 24.64
N ALA A 3 34.96 13.24 24.09
CA ALA A 3 34.82 13.94 22.81
C ALA A 3 36.19 14.26 22.21
N ILE A 4 36.28 14.38 20.88
CA ILE A 4 37.38 15.04 20.18
C ILE A 4 36.84 16.36 19.63
N GLU A 5 37.38 17.48 20.12
CA GLU A 5 37.08 18.82 19.62
C GLU A 5 38.27 19.29 18.77
N LEU A 6 38.02 19.57 17.49
CA LEU A 6 38.97 20.22 16.60
C LEU A 6 38.90 21.76 16.75
N PRO A 7 39.91 22.51 16.27
CA PRO A 7 39.92 23.97 16.37
C PRO A 7 38.66 24.60 15.76
N ILE A 8 38.18 25.71 16.36
CA ILE A 8 36.92 26.39 15.98
C ILE A 8 36.87 26.78 14.48
N ALA A 9 38.01 27.07 13.85
CA ALA A 9 38.09 27.35 12.42
C ALA A 9 39.42 26.87 11.83
N ILE A 10 39.37 26.38 10.58
CA ILE A 10 40.55 25.94 9.82
C ILE A 10 40.57 26.66 8.45
N GLU A 11 41.69 27.30 8.14
CA GLU A 11 41.90 28.02 6.87
C GLU A 11 43.23 27.57 6.21
N GLY A 12 43.16 27.07 4.97
CA GLY A 12 44.34 26.78 4.14
C GLY A 12 45.17 25.54 4.51
N MET A 13 44.54 24.50 5.08
CA MET A 13 45.20 23.21 5.37
C MET A 13 45.12 22.23 4.20
N TYR A 14 46.16 21.39 4.04
CA TYR A 14 46.18 20.37 2.98
C TYR A 14 45.33 19.14 3.36
N ALA A 15 45.58 18.53 4.52
CA ALA A 15 44.80 17.39 5.00
C ALA A 15 44.71 17.37 6.53
N ILE A 16 43.66 16.73 7.06
CA ILE A 16 43.52 16.35 8.47
C ILE A 16 43.43 14.83 8.53
N GLU A 17 44.34 14.20 9.29
CA GLU A 17 44.33 12.76 9.56
C GLU A 17 43.99 12.55 11.05
N LEU A 18 42.90 11.84 11.32
CA LEU A 18 42.56 11.41 12.68
C LEU A 18 43.25 10.08 13.04
N PRO A 19 43.31 9.69 14.34
CA PRO A 19 43.99 8.46 14.78
C PRO A 19 43.48 7.21 14.05
N GLU A 20 44.34 6.19 13.89
CA GLU A 20 44.00 4.98 13.11
C GLU A 20 42.83 4.16 13.70
N ALA A 21 42.59 4.23 15.01
CA ALA A 21 41.51 3.51 15.69
C ALA A 21 40.93 4.30 16.86
N ILE A 22 39.60 4.27 17.02
CA ILE A 22 38.87 4.91 18.13
C ILE A 22 37.89 3.90 18.75
N GLU A 23 38.00 3.65 20.06
CA GLU A 23 37.15 2.71 20.81
C GLU A 23 36.34 3.46 21.88
N GLY A 24 35.01 3.31 21.88
CA GLY A 24 34.13 3.80 22.96
C GLY A 24 34.01 5.32 23.06
N MET A 25 33.91 6.03 21.94
CA MET A 25 33.68 7.48 21.88
C MET A 25 32.20 7.84 21.74
N TYR A 26 31.76 8.89 22.45
CA TYR A 26 30.38 9.36 22.38
C TYR A 26 30.14 10.26 21.16
N GLU A 27 31.07 11.19 20.89
CA GLU A 27 30.87 12.27 19.91
C GLU A 27 32.20 12.76 19.30
N ILE A 28 32.18 13.07 18.00
CA ILE A 28 33.25 13.78 17.29
C ILE A 28 32.66 15.08 16.72
N GLU A 29 33.21 16.22 17.14
CA GLU A 29 32.83 17.54 16.61
C GLU A 29 33.94 18.07 15.70
N LEU A 30 33.62 18.25 14.42
CA LEU A 30 34.49 18.95 13.47
C LEU A 30 34.40 20.49 13.65
N PRO A 31 35.40 21.28 13.18
CA PRO A 31 35.43 22.75 13.29
C PRO A 31 34.13 23.44 12.86
N GLU A 32 33.76 24.58 13.45
CA GLU A 32 32.55 25.30 13.04
C GLU A 32 32.61 25.81 11.59
N ALA A 33 33.82 26.15 11.11
CA ALA A 33 34.04 26.63 9.75
C ALA A 33 35.35 26.09 9.12
N ILE A 34 35.26 25.57 7.89
CA ILE A 34 36.40 25.09 7.10
C ILE A 34 36.46 25.87 5.78
N LYS A 35 37.62 26.48 5.49
CA LYS A 35 37.86 27.22 4.24
C LYS A 35 39.13 26.76 3.52
N GLY A 36 38.99 26.32 2.27
CA GLY A 36 40.14 26.01 1.39
C GLY A 36 40.94 24.79 1.82
N MET A 37 40.29 23.63 1.93
CA MET A 37 40.91 22.38 2.39
C MET A 37 40.85 21.29 1.31
N TYR A 38 41.89 20.44 1.18
CA TYR A 38 41.94 19.45 0.10
C TYR A 38 41.23 18.14 0.47
N ALA A 39 41.51 17.56 1.65
CA ALA A 39 40.87 16.33 2.13
C ALA A 39 40.76 16.24 3.67
N ILE A 40 39.77 15.49 4.17
CA ILE A 40 39.70 14.99 5.57
C ILE A 40 39.72 13.46 5.51
N GLU A 41 40.60 12.84 6.27
CA GLU A 41 40.64 11.39 6.48
C GLU A 41 40.22 11.06 7.92
N LEU A 42 39.08 10.38 8.06
CA LEU A 42 38.58 9.88 9.34
C LEU A 42 39.29 8.56 9.75
N PRO A 43 39.22 8.15 11.04
CA PRO A 43 39.86 6.92 11.55
C PRO A 43 39.52 5.67 10.75
N LYS A 44 40.47 4.73 10.69
CA LYS A 44 40.29 3.44 9.98
C LYS A 44 39.33 2.50 10.71
N THR A 45 39.16 2.62 12.03
CA THR A 45 38.26 1.79 12.83
C THR A 45 37.57 2.61 13.92
N ILE A 46 36.24 2.47 14.04
CA ILE A 46 35.42 3.14 15.06
C ILE A 46 34.45 2.12 15.66
N GLU A 47 34.59 1.82 16.96
CA GLU A 47 33.70 0.88 17.68
C GLU A 47 32.84 1.64 18.72
N GLY A 48 31.52 1.54 18.59
CA GLY A 48 30.54 2.04 19.56
C GLY A 48 30.30 3.56 19.59
N MET A 49 30.11 4.20 18.43
CA MET A 49 29.94 5.65 18.30
C MET A 49 28.47 6.10 18.28
N TYR A 50 28.14 7.16 19.01
CA TYR A 50 26.76 7.66 19.11
C TYR A 50 26.42 8.65 17.99
N ALA A 51 27.23 9.70 17.80
CA ALA A 51 27.01 10.71 16.76
C ALA A 51 28.31 11.25 16.14
N ILE A 52 28.25 11.65 14.86
CA ILE A 52 29.22 12.54 14.21
C ILE A 52 28.49 13.82 13.81
N GLU A 53 28.97 14.96 14.29
CA GLU A 53 28.54 16.28 13.80
C GLU A 53 29.62 16.86 12.88
N LEU A 54 29.26 17.03 11.60
CA LEU A 54 30.11 17.72 10.64
C LEU A 54 29.93 19.24 10.77
N SER A 55 31.00 19.97 10.49
CA SER A 55 31.12 21.44 10.58
C SER A 55 29.88 22.23 10.14
N ARG A 56 29.55 23.35 10.80
CA ARG A 56 28.36 24.16 10.45
C ARG A 56 28.41 24.78 9.05
N ALA A 57 29.59 25.09 8.52
CA ALA A 57 29.80 25.65 7.18
C ALA A 57 31.13 25.18 6.54
N ILE A 58 31.08 24.78 5.26
CA ILE A 58 32.25 24.40 4.45
C ILE A 58 32.29 25.25 3.17
N GLU A 59 33.41 25.95 2.91
CA GLU A 59 33.63 26.76 1.70
C GLU A 59 34.91 26.29 0.96
N GLY A 60 34.75 25.74 -0.24
CA GLY A 60 35.86 25.40 -1.15
C GLY A 60 36.70 24.19 -0.70
N MET A 61 36.12 22.99 -0.80
CA MET A 61 36.76 21.74 -0.40
C MET A 61 36.80 20.72 -1.55
N TYR A 62 37.93 20.02 -1.77
CA TYR A 62 38.06 19.13 -2.93
C TYR A 62 37.35 17.79 -2.70
N ALA A 63 37.67 17.01 -1.67
CA ALA A 63 36.99 15.74 -1.38
C ALA A 63 36.83 15.46 0.12
N ILE A 64 35.75 14.74 0.50
CA ILE A 64 35.65 14.03 1.78
C ILE A 64 35.70 12.53 1.46
N GLU A 65 36.75 11.84 1.89
CA GLU A 65 36.89 10.40 1.68
C GLU A 65 36.75 9.66 3.01
N LEU A 66 35.64 8.95 3.23
CA LEU A 66 35.56 7.92 4.28
C LEU A 66 36.13 6.60 3.72
N GLN A 67 37.45 6.50 3.57
CA GLN A 67 38.04 5.43 2.76
C GLN A 67 38.09 4.03 3.43
N LYS A 68 37.56 3.05 2.68
CA LYS A 68 38.03 1.68 2.35
C LYS A 68 38.34 0.59 3.38
N ALA A 69 38.21 0.78 4.68
CA ALA A 69 38.37 -0.34 5.62
C ALA A 69 37.43 -0.26 6.82
N ILE A 70 36.13 -0.43 6.61
CA ILE A 70 35.19 -0.63 7.73
C ILE A 70 34.80 -2.12 7.78
N GLU A 71 35.66 -2.92 8.41
CA GLU A 71 35.18 -4.16 9.03
C GLU A 71 34.45 -3.74 10.31
N ALA A 72 33.12 -3.66 10.23
CA ALA A 72 32.16 -3.49 11.32
C ALA A 72 32.21 -2.14 12.09
N ILE A 73 31.33 -1.21 11.72
CA ILE A 73 30.65 -0.36 12.71
C ILE A 73 29.49 -1.22 13.22
N GLU A 74 29.49 -1.61 14.51
CA GLU A 74 28.36 -2.39 15.06
C GLU A 74 27.08 -1.54 15.22
N VAL A 75 27.20 -0.23 15.53
CA VAL A 75 26.08 0.72 15.66
C VAL A 75 26.53 2.17 15.42
N LEU A 76 25.85 2.91 14.52
CA LEU A 76 25.94 4.38 14.38
C LEU A 76 24.53 5.00 14.49
N TYR A 77 24.29 5.84 15.50
CA TYR A 77 22.93 6.35 15.75
C TYR A 77 22.57 7.55 14.86
N ALA A 78 23.47 8.52 14.66
CA ALA A 78 23.20 9.68 13.81
C ALA A 78 24.47 10.26 13.17
N THR A 79 24.34 10.74 11.93
CA THR A 79 25.32 11.59 11.27
C THR A 79 24.63 12.85 10.78
N GLU A 80 25.06 14.00 11.27
CA GLU A 80 24.54 15.31 10.86
C GLU A 80 25.54 16.00 9.92
N PHE A 81 25.08 16.33 8.72
CA PHE A 81 25.88 17.06 7.74
C PHE A 81 25.75 18.59 7.94
N PRO A 82 26.71 19.40 7.41
CA PRO A 82 26.69 20.86 7.52
C PRO A 82 25.36 21.47 7.06
N LYS A 83 24.94 22.59 7.69
CA LYS A 83 23.71 23.30 7.29
C LYS A 83 23.78 23.87 5.87
N ALA A 84 24.97 24.28 5.44
CA ALA A 84 25.24 24.78 4.10
C ALA A 84 26.59 24.27 3.58
N ILE A 85 26.61 23.84 2.31
CA ILE A 85 27.83 23.41 1.60
C ILE A 85 27.98 24.22 0.32
N GLU A 86 29.13 24.91 0.16
CA GLU A 86 29.49 25.63 -1.06
C GLU A 86 30.80 25.05 -1.65
N GLY A 87 30.70 24.40 -2.81
CA GLY A 87 31.86 23.94 -3.60
C GLY A 87 32.60 22.71 -3.04
N ILE A 88 31.91 21.55 -2.99
CA ILE A 88 32.52 20.22 -2.75
C ILE A 88 32.54 19.40 -4.06
N TYR A 89 33.67 18.77 -4.42
CA TYR A 89 33.75 17.95 -5.64
C TYR A 89 33.19 16.53 -5.43
N ALA A 90 33.52 15.85 -4.33
CA ALA A 90 33.02 14.50 -4.03
C ALA A 90 32.90 14.20 -2.52
N ILE A 91 31.89 13.39 -2.15
CA ILE A 91 31.79 12.72 -0.84
C ILE A 91 31.71 11.21 -1.10
N GLU A 92 32.63 10.44 -0.54
CA GLU A 92 32.61 8.98 -0.59
C GLU A 92 32.25 8.42 0.79
N LEU A 93 31.12 7.72 0.88
CA LEU A 93 30.70 7.00 2.09
C LEU A 93 31.30 5.58 2.14
N PRO A 94 31.33 4.93 3.32
CA PRO A 94 31.89 3.58 3.47
C PRO A 94 31.21 2.53 2.60
N GLU A 95 31.92 1.46 2.22
CA GLU A 95 31.38 0.42 1.32
C GLU A 95 30.22 -0.40 1.94
N ALA A 96 30.17 -0.55 3.26
CA ALA A 96 29.10 -1.24 3.99
C ALA A 96 28.88 -0.63 5.39
N ILE A 97 27.62 -0.59 5.86
CA ILE A 97 27.26 -0.15 7.22
C ILE A 97 26.30 -1.16 7.85
N GLU A 98 26.66 -1.72 9.01
CA GLU A 98 25.82 -2.59 9.83
C GLU A 98 25.15 -1.71 10.91
N GLY A 99 23.82 -1.50 10.82
CA GLY A 99 23.08 -0.78 11.86
C GLY A 99 23.29 0.75 11.93
N MET A 100 22.72 1.47 10.96
CA MET A 100 22.66 2.95 10.95
C MET A 100 21.22 3.46 11.12
N TYR A 101 20.97 4.30 12.13
CA TYR A 101 19.62 4.73 12.49
C TYR A 101 19.11 5.95 11.68
N ALA A 102 19.95 6.98 11.45
CA ALA A 102 19.57 8.19 10.70
C ALA A 102 20.75 8.86 9.99
N ILE A 103 20.51 9.38 8.77
CA ILE A 103 21.37 10.35 8.08
C ILE A 103 20.53 11.61 7.82
N GLU A 104 21.02 12.77 8.27
CA GLU A 104 20.46 14.07 7.92
C GLU A 104 21.38 14.79 6.94
N LEU A 105 20.89 15.02 5.72
CA LEU A 105 21.63 15.72 4.66
C LEU A 105 21.49 17.25 4.81
N PRO A 106 22.44 18.05 4.28
CA PRO A 106 22.43 19.51 4.36
C PRO A 106 21.11 20.15 3.89
N GLU A 107 20.70 21.25 4.54
CA GLU A 107 19.50 22.01 4.16
C GLU A 107 19.66 22.73 2.80
N GLU A 108 20.87 23.19 2.48
CA GLU A 108 21.21 23.87 1.22
C GLU A 108 22.55 23.33 0.63
N ILE A 109 22.52 22.89 -0.64
CA ILE A 109 23.70 22.42 -1.38
C ILE A 109 23.87 23.26 -2.65
N GLU A 110 24.97 24.01 -2.76
CA GLU A 110 25.33 24.76 -3.97
C GLU A 110 26.69 24.25 -4.52
N GLY A 111 26.67 23.69 -5.73
CA GLY A 111 27.91 23.31 -6.45
C GLY A 111 28.54 21.95 -6.10
N MET A 112 27.76 20.96 -5.65
CA MET A 112 28.26 19.58 -5.41
C MET A 112 28.29 18.73 -6.69
N TYR A 113 29.43 18.09 -7.01
CA TYR A 113 29.59 17.35 -8.26
C TYR A 113 29.20 15.85 -8.18
N ALA A 114 29.57 15.12 -7.11
CA ALA A 114 29.26 13.70 -6.92
C ALA A 114 29.11 13.26 -5.44
N ILE A 115 28.27 12.25 -5.18
CA ILE A 115 28.19 11.50 -3.91
C ILE A 115 28.20 10.00 -4.24
N GLU A 116 29.05 9.22 -3.59
CA GLU A 116 29.02 7.76 -3.63
C GLU A 116 28.40 7.21 -2.33
N LEU A 117 27.28 6.48 -2.45
CA LEU A 117 26.58 5.84 -1.33
C LEU A 117 27.10 4.41 -1.08
N PRO A 118 26.94 3.84 0.13
CA PRO A 118 27.38 2.48 0.44
C PRO A 118 26.78 1.41 -0.48
N LYS A 119 27.58 0.37 -0.81
CA LYS A 119 27.15 -0.74 -1.69
C LYS A 119 26.16 -1.69 -1.01
N ALA A 120 26.10 -1.69 0.32
CA ALA A 120 25.13 -2.46 1.12
C ALA A 120 24.77 -1.70 2.41
N ILE A 121 23.47 -1.61 2.72
CA ILE A 121 22.97 -1.09 4.01
C ILE A 121 22.00 -2.11 4.60
N GLU A 122 22.36 -2.70 5.73
CA GLU A 122 21.48 -3.61 6.48
C GLU A 122 20.87 -2.86 7.68
N GLY A 123 19.54 -2.70 7.70
CA GLY A 123 18.82 -2.11 8.84
C GLY A 123 18.69 -0.58 8.85
N MET A 124 18.47 0.08 7.71
CA MET A 124 18.28 1.54 7.63
C MET A 124 16.83 1.96 7.96
N TYR A 125 16.64 2.96 8.83
CA TYR A 125 15.31 3.36 9.33
C TYR A 125 14.74 4.65 8.72
N VAL A 126 15.53 5.70 8.44
CA VAL A 126 15.06 6.98 7.83
C VAL A 126 16.17 7.66 7.00
N ILE A 127 15.84 8.17 5.80
CA ILE A 127 16.57 9.24 5.10
C ILE A 127 15.60 10.43 4.96
N GLU A 128 15.93 11.58 5.55
CA GLU A 128 15.24 12.85 5.23
C GLU A 128 16.02 13.59 4.13
N LEU A 129 15.46 13.60 2.92
CA LEU A 129 15.99 14.40 1.81
C LEU A 129 15.51 15.84 1.95
N SER A 130 16.44 16.79 2.12
CA SER A 130 16.15 18.22 2.13
C SER A 130 15.56 18.68 0.79
N LYS A 131 14.75 19.74 0.83
CA LYS A 131 13.91 20.24 -0.28
C LYS A 131 14.67 20.87 -1.46
N ALA A 132 16.00 20.77 -1.53
CA ALA A 132 16.81 21.41 -2.55
C ALA A 132 17.71 20.39 -3.29
N ILE A 133 17.13 19.59 -4.18
CA ILE A 133 17.90 18.70 -5.08
C ILE A 133 17.75 19.23 -6.49
N ALA A 134 18.59 20.20 -6.86
CA ALA A 134 18.61 20.78 -8.20
C ALA A 134 19.81 20.34 -9.05
N CYS A 135 20.91 19.81 -8.50
CA CYS A 135 22.10 19.46 -9.29
C CYS A 135 22.88 18.28 -8.71
N ILE A 136 22.53 17.04 -9.07
CA ILE A 136 23.45 15.89 -8.97
C ILE A 136 23.61 15.34 -10.39
N TYR A 137 24.85 15.27 -10.89
CA TYR A 137 25.15 14.98 -12.30
C TYR A 137 25.30 13.48 -12.62
N ALA A 138 25.58 12.60 -11.64
CA ALA A 138 25.61 11.13 -11.81
C ALA A 138 25.47 10.38 -10.48
N SER A 139 24.85 9.18 -10.50
CA SER A 139 24.83 8.18 -9.42
C SER A 139 24.96 6.77 -10.04
N GLU A 140 25.78 5.89 -9.45
CA GLU A 140 25.84 4.47 -9.80
C GLU A 140 25.03 3.65 -8.78
N LEU A 141 24.25 2.68 -9.27
CA LEU A 141 23.23 1.94 -8.52
C LEU A 141 23.54 0.44 -8.46
N PRO A 142 23.10 -0.29 -7.41
CA PRO A 142 23.24 -1.75 -7.34
C PRO A 142 22.39 -2.48 -8.41
N GLU A 143 22.93 -3.56 -8.97
CA GLU A 143 22.32 -4.34 -10.06
C GLU A 143 21.07 -5.17 -9.68
N ALA A 144 20.64 -5.20 -8.41
CA ALA A 144 19.43 -5.93 -8.02
C ALA A 144 18.79 -5.39 -6.73
N ILE A 145 17.81 -4.50 -6.85
CA ILE A 145 16.86 -4.17 -5.79
C ILE A 145 15.63 -5.07 -5.99
N GLU A 146 15.22 -5.88 -5.00
CA GLU A 146 13.94 -6.59 -5.05
C GLU A 146 12.81 -5.58 -5.30
N ASP A 147 11.89 -5.86 -6.23
CA ASP A 147 10.72 -5.00 -6.48
C ASP A 147 9.99 -4.76 -5.13
N PRO A 148 9.96 -3.52 -4.59
CA PRO A 148 9.46 -3.26 -3.25
C PRO A 148 7.99 -3.59 -3.16
N LYS A 149 7.64 -4.19 -2.02
CA LYS A 149 6.28 -4.63 -1.73
C LYS A 149 5.35 -3.43 -1.64
N TRP A 150 4.12 -3.64 -2.10
CA TRP A 150 3.05 -2.66 -1.95
C TRP A 150 2.47 -2.74 -0.54
N GLY A 151 1.96 -1.61 -0.05
CA GLY A 151 1.34 -1.49 1.26
C GLY A 151 0.28 -0.38 1.29
N TYR A 152 -0.22 -0.10 2.49
CA TYR A 152 -1.15 1.02 2.73
C TYR A 152 -0.48 2.24 3.38
N PHE A 153 0.73 2.08 3.92
CA PHE A 153 1.53 3.11 4.60
C PHE A 153 2.97 3.10 4.13
N GLN A 154 3.81 3.99 4.68
CA GLN A 154 5.23 4.20 4.32
C GLN A 154 6.09 2.93 4.32
N GLY A 155 5.68 1.88 5.03
CA GLY A 155 6.35 0.59 5.03
C GLY A 155 6.29 -0.22 3.71
N GLY A 156 5.38 0.14 2.81
CA GLY A 156 5.35 -0.35 1.43
C GLY A 156 4.97 0.78 0.50
N ILE A 157 4.94 0.53 -0.82
CA ILE A 157 4.47 1.56 -1.75
C ILE A 157 2.98 1.83 -1.48
N PRO A 158 2.57 3.06 -1.08
CA PRO A 158 1.20 3.32 -0.67
C PRO A 158 0.27 3.57 -1.87
N PRO A 159 -1.07 3.56 -1.67
CA PRO A 159 -2.05 3.55 -2.76
C PRO A 159 -1.91 4.61 -3.86
N PRO A 160 -1.55 5.87 -3.56
CA PRO A 160 -1.34 6.89 -4.60
C PRO A 160 -0.23 6.57 -5.60
N PHE A 161 0.66 5.64 -5.27
CA PHE A 161 1.84 5.29 -6.06
C PHE A 161 1.82 3.85 -6.57
N TRP A 162 0.74 3.08 -6.33
CA TRP A 162 0.66 1.70 -6.81
C TRP A 162 0.77 1.56 -8.33
N SER A 163 0.43 2.58 -9.11
CA SER A 163 0.60 2.56 -10.57
C SER A 163 2.05 2.54 -11.02
N CYS A 164 2.98 2.85 -10.12
CA CYS A 164 4.40 2.84 -10.40
C CYS A 164 5.04 1.49 -10.09
N LEU A 165 4.32 0.57 -9.42
CA LEU A 165 4.75 -0.82 -9.25
C LEU A 165 4.70 -1.53 -10.59
N LYS A 166 5.68 -2.41 -10.81
CA LYS A 166 5.72 -3.28 -11.99
C LYS A 166 4.43 -4.08 -12.11
N SER A 167 3.87 -4.15 -13.33
CA SER A 167 2.63 -4.88 -13.62
C SER A 167 1.38 -4.37 -12.89
N SER A 168 1.43 -3.16 -12.33
CA SER A 168 0.31 -2.51 -11.65
C SER A 168 -0.05 -1.16 -12.26
N GLU A 169 0.37 -0.91 -13.51
CA GLU A 169 0.11 0.34 -14.24
C GLU A 169 -1.39 0.64 -14.32
N MET A 170 -2.22 -0.41 -14.32
CA MET A 170 -3.67 -0.32 -14.30
C MET A 170 -4.23 0.34 -13.03
N CYS A 171 -3.46 0.47 -11.95
CA CYS A 171 -3.87 1.23 -10.76
C CYS A 171 -4.12 2.72 -11.07
N ALA A 172 -3.60 3.25 -12.18
CA ALA A 172 -3.92 4.59 -12.72
C ALA A 172 -5.01 4.57 -13.81
N GLY A 173 -5.72 3.45 -13.96
CA GLY A 173 -6.79 3.27 -14.94
C GLY A 173 -8.01 4.16 -14.69
N THR A 174 -8.99 4.09 -15.60
CA THR A 174 -10.15 5.00 -15.59
C THR A 174 -11.41 4.37 -14.99
N MET A 175 -11.37 3.07 -14.70
CA MET A 175 -12.43 2.30 -14.08
C MET A 175 -12.01 1.77 -12.71
N GLN A 176 -11.19 2.53 -11.99
CA GLN A 176 -10.67 2.13 -10.69
C GLN A 176 -11.73 2.14 -9.58
N SER A 177 -11.51 1.30 -8.58
CA SER A 177 -12.29 1.15 -7.35
C SER A 177 -11.39 1.35 -6.13
N PRO A 178 -11.95 1.73 -4.96
CA PRO A 178 -13.37 1.97 -4.67
C PRO A 178 -13.85 3.34 -5.17
N ILE A 179 -15.15 3.64 -5.06
CA ILE A 179 -15.72 4.95 -5.42
C ILE A 179 -16.64 5.49 -4.33
N ASN A 180 -16.92 6.80 -4.39
CA ASN A 180 -18.02 7.39 -3.64
C ASN A 180 -19.35 7.25 -4.41
N ILE A 181 -20.34 6.60 -3.81
CA ILE A 181 -21.69 6.50 -4.36
C ILE A 181 -22.50 7.72 -3.92
N LYS A 182 -22.77 8.63 -4.85
CA LYS A 182 -23.71 9.73 -4.63
C LYS A 182 -25.13 9.26 -4.93
N THR A 183 -25.93 9.02 -3.90
CA THR A 183 -27.24 8.36 -4.05
C THR A 183 -28.26 9.18 -4.84
N LYS A 184 -28.04 10.49 -4.98
CA LYS A 184 -28.87 11.37 -5.82
C LYS A 184 -28.57 11.25 -7.32
N ASP A 185 -27.38 10.77 -7.67
CA ASP A 185 -26.88 10.73 -9.05
C ASP A 185 -26.99 9.33 -9.67
N VAL A 186 -27.46 8.34 -8.90
CA VAL A 186 -27.57 6.95 -9.35
C VAL A 186 -28.70 6.77 -10.37
N VAL A 187 -28.47 5.92 -11.36
CA VAL A 187 -29.46 5.57 -12.37
C VAL A 187 -30.32 4.42 -11.84
N LYS A 188 -31.62 4.63 -11.67
CA LYS A 188 -32.52 3.55 -11.25
C LYS A 188 -32.63 2.48 -12.34
N ASN A 189 -32.45 1.22 -11.97
CA ASN A 189 -32.63 0.06 -12.83
C ASN A 189 -33.48 -1.00 -12.13
N ASN A 190 -34.80 -0.91 -12.32
CA ASN A 190 -35.76 -1.86 -11.74
C ASN A 190 -36.09 -3.04 -12.68
N ASN A 191 -35.58 -3.03 -13.92
CA ASN A 191 -35.77 -4.08 -14.91
C ASN A 191 -34.63 -5.09 -14.83
N ILE A 192 -34.44 -5.66 -13.65
CA ILE A 192 -33.35 -6.58 -13.35
C ILE A 192 -33.88 -7.72 -12.51
N GLU A 193 -33.44 -8.93 -12.83
CA GLU A 193 -33.80 -10.11 -12.04
C GLU A 193 -33.16 -10.04 -10.65
N PRO A 194 -33.82 -10.56 -9.60
CA PRO A 194 -33.23 -10.69 -8.28
C PRO A 194 -31.92 -11.50 -8.28
N PHE A 195 -31.11 -11.30 -7.25
CA PHE A 195 -29.99 -12.19 -6.98
C PHE A 195 -30.47 -13.56 -6.50
N HIS A 196 -29.83 -14.61 -7.01
CA HIS A 196 -29.99 -15.98 -6.51
C HIS A 196 -28.86 -16.28 -5.54
N LEU A 197 -29.10 -16.02 -4.24
CA LEU A 197 -28.13 -16.21 -3.15
C LEU A 197 -28.39 -17.49 -2.33
N SER A 198 -29.28 -18.37 -2.78
CA SER A 198 -29.72 -19.53 -1.99
C SER A 198 -28.60 -20.51 -1.64
N GLU A 199 -27.58 -20.65 -2.49
CA GLU A 199 -26.42 -21.52 -2.21
C GLU A 199 -25.59 -20.99 -1.02
N LEU A 200 -25.57 -19.68 -0.76
CA LEU A 200 -24.90 -19.11 0.42
C LEU A 200 -25.57 -19.50 1.74
N LYS A 201 -26.85 -19.92 1.70
CA LYS A 201 -27.56 -20.46 2.87
C LYS A 201 -27.19 -21.92 3.15
N LYS A 202 -26.67 -22.63 2.15
CA LYS A 202 -26.33 -24.06 2.22
C LYS A 202 -24.86 -24.29 2.59
N THR A 203 -24.14 -23.27 3.03
CA THR A 203 -22.73 -23.39 3.42
C THR A 203 -22.54 -23.87 4.86
N ALA A 204 -23.63 -24.07 5.61
CA ALA A 204 -23.57 -24.81 6.87
C ALA A 204 -23.06 -26.24 6.59
N GLY A 205 -22.01 -26.65 7.30
CA GLY A 205 -21.32 -27.92 7.06
C GLY A 205 -20.00 -27.80 6.29
N ILE A 206 -19.72 -26.65 5.67
CA ILE A 206 -18.55 -26.49 4.79
C ILE A 206 -17.36 -25.99 5.58
N LYS A 207 -16.25 -26.74 5.50
CA LYS A 207 -14.98 -26.34 6.09
C LYS A 207 -14.48 -25.03 5.46
N MET A 208 -14.21 -24.05 6.30
CA MET A 208 -13.65 -22.75 5.91
C MET A 208 -12.31 -22.51 6.62
N GLU A 209 -11.39 -21.83 5.94
CA GLU A 209 -10.08 -21.47 6.50
C GLU A 209 -10.00 -19.95 6.66
N LEU A 210 -9.87 -19.49 7.89
CA LEU A 210 -9.57 -18.09 8.23
C LEU A 210 -8.06 -17.91 8.27
N THR A 211 -7.54 -16.96 7.49
CA THR A 211 -6.10 -16.66 7.38
C THR A 211 -5.86 -15.18 7.63
N ASN A 212 -4.84 -14.87 8.44
CA ASN A 212 -4.25 -13.53 8.43
C ASN A 212 -3.23 -13.46 7.29
N THR A 213 -3.46 -12.57 6.32
CA THR A 213 -2.60 -12.45 5.13
C THR A 213 -1.48 -11.41 5.30
N GLY A 214 -1.32 -10.86 6.50
CA GLY A 214 -0.43 -9.73 6.77
C GLY A 214 -1.00 -8.38 6.32
N LEU A 215 -1.95 -8.36 5.39
CA LEU A 215 -2.59 -7.15 4.86
C LEU A 215 -4.10 -7.07 5.18
N SER A 216 -4.71 -8.22 5.45
CA SER A 216 -6.15 -8.36 5.75
C SER A 216 -6.40 -9.71 6.44
N VAL A 217 -7.67 -9.98 6.74
CA VAL A 217 -8.18 -11.29 7.11
C VAL A 217 -8.95 -11.84 5.93
N LYS A 218 -8.61 -13.06 5.50
CA LYS A 218 -9.28 -13.75 4.39
C LYS A 218 -9.90 -15.05 4.88
N VAL A 219 -11.11 -15.34 4.41
CA VAL A 219 -11.76 -16.65 4.53
C VAL A 219 -11.76 -17.35 3.18
N GLY A 220 -11.16 -18.53 3.14
CA GLY A 220 -11.08 -19.41 1.97
C GLY A 220 -11.96 -20.65 2.09
N PHE A 221 -12.26 -21.25 0.93
CA PHE A 221 -13.16 -22.39 0.77
C PHE A 221 -12.44 -23.57 0.09
N PRO A 222 -11.73 -24.43 0.85
CA PRO A 222 -10.89 -25.49 0.29
C PRO A 222 -11.67 -26.62 -0.40
N GLU A 223 -12.89 -26.93 0.07
CA GLU A 223 -13.63 -28.12 -0.38
C GLU A 223 -14.81 -27.81 -1.30
N TYR A 224 -15.55 -26.72 -1.04
CA TYR A 224 -16.73 -26.36 -1.81
C TYR A 224 -16.89 -24.83 -1.91
N GLN A 225 -17.14 -24.36 -3.13
CA GLN A 225 -17.35 -22.94 -3.44
C GLN A 225 -18.80 -22.71 -3.86
N PRO A 226 -19.64 -22.04 -3.03
CA PRO A 226 -21.02 -21.75 -3.38
C PRO A 226 -21.09 -20.83 -4.60
N THR A 227 -22.15 -20.97 -5.40
CA THR A 227 -22.33 -20.20 -6.63
C THR A 227 -23.49 -19.22 -6.51
N ILE A 228 -23.30 -18.00 -7.02
CA ILE A 228 -24.37 -16.99 -7.17
C ILE A 228 -24.69 -16.75 -8.65
N GLN A 229 -25.92 -16.32 -8.90
CA GLN A 229 -26.46 -15.98 -10.22
C GLN A 229 -27.50 -14.85 -10.11
N GLY A 230 -28.02 -14.36 -11.24
CA GLY A 230 -29.02 -13.31 -11.27
C GLY A 230 -28.44 -11.94 -10.93
N GLY A 231 -29.29 -11.00 -10.52
CA GLY A 231 -28.84 -9.64 -10.15
C GLY A 231 -28.15 -8.89 -11.30
N GLY A 232 -28.39 -9.27 -12.55
CA GLY A 232 -27.72 -8.74 -13.75
C GLY A 232 -26.26 -9.18 -13.94
N LEU A 233 -25.82 -10.24 -13.26
CA LEU A 233 -24.52 -10.87 -13.56
C LEU A 233 -24.57 -11.64 -14.89
N PRO A 234 -23.47 -11.71 -15.66
CA PRO A 234 -23.42 -12.37 -16.97
C PRO A 234 -23.57 -13.88 -16.94
N GLY A 235 -23.54 -14.48 -15.75
CA GLY A 235 -23.64 -15.91 -15.56
C GLY A 235 -23.36 -16.32 -14.12
N PRO A 236 -23.16 -17.62 -13.89
CA PRO A 236 -22.77 -18.14 -12.59
C PRO A 236 -21.38 -17.67 -12.17
N HIS A 237 -21.24 -17.29 -10.90
CA HIS A 237 -19.96 -16.95 -10.29
C HIS A 237 -19.79 -17.72 -8.98
N LYS A 238 -18.64 -18.38 -8.81
CA LYS A 238 -18.29 -19.16 -7.61
C LYS A 238 -17.56 -18.29 -6.59
N LEU A 239 -17.92 -18.42 -5.32
CA LEU A 239 -17.26 -17.73 -4.22
C LEU A 239 -15.82 -18.25 -4.08
N SER A 240 -14.84 -17.40 -4.37
CA SER A 240 -13.43 -17.71 -4.18
C SER A 240 -13.00 -17.51 -2.73
N GLY A 241 -13.57 -16.50 -2.07
CA GLY A 241 -13.27 -16.14 -0.70
C GLY A 241 -13.90 -14.81 -0.32
N PHE A 242 -13.74 -14.41 0.93
CA PHE A 242 -14.07 -13.06 1.35
C PHE A 242 -13.01 -12.50 2.30
N HIS A 243 -12.91 -11.19 2.36
CA HIS A 243 -11.94 -10.48 3.19
C HIS A 243 -12.49 -9.14 3.67
N PHE A 244 -11.72 -8.44 4.49
CA PHE A 244 -12.18 -7.24 5.19
C PHE A 244 -11.20 -6.07 5.04
N HIS A 245 -11.75 -4.88 4.98
CA HIS A 245 -11.04 -3.61 5.08
C HIS A 245 -11.58 -2.86 6.28
N TRP A 246 -10.72 -2.34 7.14
CA TRP A 246 -11.12 -1.63 8.36
C TRP A 246 -10.15 -0.52 8.72
N GLY A 247 -10.65 0.42 9.52
CA GLY A 247 -9.86 1.56 9.96
C GLY A 247 -9.42 1.44 11.41
N ARG A 248 -8.47 2.29 11.78
CA ARG A 248 -8.01 2.42 13.17
C ARG A 248 -9.11 2.90 14.12
N LYS A 249 -10.09 3.63 13.60
CA LYS A 249 -11.21 4.24 14.36
C LYS A 249 -12.54 3.95 13.68
N SER A 250 -13.61 3.84 14.45
CA SER A 250 -14.94 3.44 13.97
C SER A 250 -15.63 4.41 13.00
N GLY A 251 -15.10 5.61 12.80
CA GLY A 251 -15.56 6.56 11.77
C GLY A 251 -14.88 6.42 10.41
N ARG A 252 -13.97 5.45 10.23
CA ARG A 252 -13.25 5.20 8.96
C ARG A 252 -12.91 3.72 8.84
N GLY A 253 -12.78 3.22 7.61
CA GLY A 253 -12.37 1.83 7.38
C GLY A 253 -12.95 1.17 6.15
N SER A 254 -14.15 1.58 5.72
CA SER A 254 -14.65 1.18 4.41
C SER A 254 -13.83 1.80 3.29
N GLU A 255 -13.71 1.05 2.20
CA GLU A 255 -13.08 1.49 0.96
C GLU A 255 -14.03 2.39 0.18
N HIS A 256 -15.26 1.92 -0.03
CA HIS A 256 -16.31 2.72 -0.62
C HIS A 256 -16.88 3.71 0.40
N THR A 257 -17.46 4.78 -0.13
CA THR A 257 -18.25 5.73 0.65
C THR A 257 -19.63 5.89 0.03
N ILE A 258 -20.62 6.21 0.85
CA ILE A 258 -21.98 6.54 0.38
C ILE A 258 -22.25 7.99 0.78
N ASN A 259 -22.50 8.86 -0.20
CA ASN A 259 -22.65 10.30 0.01
C ASN A 259 -21.49 10.95 0.77
N GLY A 260 -20.26 10.43 0.60
CA GLY A 260 -19.06 10.85 1.30
C GLY A 260 -18.89 10.27 2.70
N TYR A 261 -19.88 9.54 3.24
CA TYR A 261 -19.77 8.89 4.54
C TYR A 261 -18.96 7.60 4.46
N LYS A 262 -18.03 7.45 5.39
CA LYS A 262 -17.23 6.23 5.62
C LYS A 262 -17.89 5.38 6.69
N PHE A 263 -17.72 4.07 6.57
CA PHE A 263 -18.10 3.08 7.56
C PHE A 263 -16.85 2.58 8.31
N ALA A 264 -17.04 1.88 9.43
CA ALA A 264 -15.95 1.36 10.25
C ALA A 264 -15.16 0.25 9.54
N MET A 265 -15.85 -0.51 8.69
CA MET A 265 -15.31 -1.65 7.96
C MET A 265 -16.15 -1.93 6.70
N GLU A 266 -15.54 -2.61 5.73
CA GLU A 266 -16.20 -3.15 4.55
C GLU A 266 -15.76 -4.59 4.32
N ALA A 267 -16.71 -5.49 4.09
CA ALA A 267 -16.43 -6.88 3.74
C ALA A 267 -16.60 -7.09 2.25
N HIS A 268 -15.64 -7.76 1.60
CA HIS A 268 -15.66 -8.08 0.18
C HIS A 268 -15.81 -9.57 -0.05
N PHE A 269 -16.94 -9.97 -0.61
CA PHE A 269 -17.18 -11.35 -1.05
C PHE A 269 -16.86 -11.46 -2.54
N VAL A 270 -15.78 -12.18 -2.86
CA VAL A 270 -15.21 -12.25 -4.21
C VAL A 270 -15.69 -13.51 -4.91
N PHE A 271 -16.41 -13.32 -6.02
CA PHE A 271 -16.92 -14.41 -6.85
C PHE A 271 -16.28 -14.37 -8.23
N ILE A 272 -15.82 -15.52 -8.73
CA ILE A 272 -15.18 -15.65 -10.04
C ILE A 272 -16.14 -16.32 -11.02
N SER A 273 -16.27 -15.75 -12.21
CA SER A 273 -17.12 -16.29 -13.28
C SER A 273 -16.75 -17.74 -13.61
N THR A 274 -17.77 -18.59 -13.81
CA THR A 274 -17.58 -19.96 -14.30
C THR A 274 -17.63 -20.07 -15.82
N LYS A 275 -17.87 -18.96 -16.54
CA LYS A 275 -17.92 -18.94 -18.00
C LYS A 275 -16.54 -18.61 -18.56
N ASP A 276 -16.07 -19.39 -19.53
CA ASP A 276 -14.74 -19.21 -20.14
C ASP A 276 -14.55 -17.84 -20.78
N GLU A 277 -15.56 -17.31 -21.48
CA GLU A 277 -15.55 -15.97 -22.10
C GLU A 277 -15.42 -14.83 -21.08
N ALA A 278 -15.75 -15.09 -19.81
CA ALA A 278 -15.72 -14.10 -18.73
C ALA A 278 -14.80 -14.54 -17.58
N LYS A 279 -13.86 -15.46 -17.81
CA LYS A 279 -13.05 -16.12 -16.76
C LYS A 279 -12.22 -15.14 -15.92
N ASN A 280 -11.91 -13.97 -16.47
CA ASN A 280 -11.15 -12.91 -15.79
C ASN A 280 -12.04 -11.87 -15.09
N PHE A 281 -13.38 -11.98 -15.21
CA PHE A 281 -14.30 -11.09 -14.52
C PHE A 281 -14.67 -11.63 -13.16
N ALA A 282 -14.49 -10.78 -12.16
CA ALA A 282 -14.95 -11.03 -10.80
C ALA A 282 -16.27 -10.27 -10.56
N ALA A 283 -17.17 -10.87 -9.80
CA ALA A 283 -18.26 -10.15 -9.17
C ALA A 283 -17.91 -10.00 -7.68
N VAL A 284 -17.83 -8.76 -7.19
CA VAL A 284 -17.57 -8.51 -5.77
C VAL A 284 -18.83 -7.95 -5.13
N LEU A 285 -19.32 -8.64 -4.11
CA LEU A 285 -20.41 -8.15 -3.26
C LEU A 285 -19.77 -7.49 -2.04
N GLY A 286 -19.91 -6.18 -1.91
CA GLY A 286 -19.44 -5.43 -0.74
C GLY A 286 -20.55 -5.21 0.27
N VAL A 287 -20.22 -5.41 1.55
CA VAL A 287 -21.12 -5.19 2.69
C VAL A 287 -20.51 -4.10 3.59
N MET A 288 -21.25 -3.01 3.75
CA MET A 288 -20.86 -1.89 4.62
C MET A 288 -21.13 -2.23 6.08
N ILE A 289 -20.17 -1.97 6.97
CA ILE A 289 -20.25 -2.32 8.39
C ILE A 289 -20.00 -1.06 9.24
N TYR A 290 -21.03 -0.57 9.92
CA TYR A 290 -20.89 0.55 10.87
C TYR A 290 -20.69 0.03 12.29
N ALA A 291 -20.04 0.85 13.12
CA ALA A 291 -19.96 0.57 14.56
C ALA A 291 -21.32 0.80 15.22
N GLY A 292 -21.87 -0.22 15.86
CA GLY A 292 -23.19 -0.18 16.48
C GLY A 292 -23.40 -1.38 17.39
N ASP A 293 -24.55 -2.04 17.26
CA ASP A 293 -24.87 -3.21 18.08
C ASP A 293 -24.01 -4.43 17.75
N TYR A 294 -23.81 -5.27 18.76
CA TYR A 294 -23.16 -6.57 18.61
C TYR A 294 -23.86 -7.43 17.57
N ASN A 295 -23.08 -8.02 16.68
CA ASN A 295 -23.59 -8.82 15.58
C ASN A 295 -23.28 -10.31 15.83
N PRO A 296 -24.26 -11.12 16.28
CA PRO A 296 -24.02 -12.52 16.61
C PRO A 296 -23.61 -13.36 15.39
N ASN A 297 -24.00 -12.97 14.18
CA ASN A 297 -23.66 -13.72 12.96
C ASN A 297 -22.15 -13.70 12.66
N TYR A 298 -21.44 -12.68 13.15
CA TYR A 298 -20.00 -12.54 12.98
C TYR A 298 -19.18 -13.19 14.09
N GLU A 299 -19.80 -13.64 15.19
CA GLU A 299 -19.07 -14.13 16.36
C GLU A 299 -18.25 -15.39 16.06
N HIS A 300 -18.76 -16.27 15.19
CA HIS A 300 -18.03 -17.46 14.73
C HIS A 300 -16.69 -17.11 14.08
N LEU A 301 -16.58 -15.94 13.46
CA LEU A 301 -15.34 -15.43 12.87
C LEU A 301 -14.54 -14.64 13.90
N VAL A 302 -15.18 -13.69 14.60
CA VAL A 302 -14.50 -12.78 15.53
C VAL A 302 -13.81 -13.52 16.67
N SER A 303 -14.45 -14.55 17.24
CA SER A 303 -13.88 -15.36 18.33
C SER A 303 -12.59 -16.11 17.95
N LYS A 304 -12.34 -16.31 16.65
CA LYS A 304 -11.17 -17.01 16.09
C LYS A 304 -10.05 -16.07 15.66
N LEU A 305 -10.27 -14.74 15.66
CA LEU A 305 -9.24 -13.77 15.28
C LEU A 305 -8.00 -13.83 16.18
N LYS A 306 -8.18 -14.14 17.47
CA LYS A 306 -7.07 -14.34 18.41
C LYS A 306 -6.16 -15.50 18.02
N ASP A 307 -6.67 -16.49 17.29
CA ASP A 307 -5.95 -17.69 16.86
C ASP A 307 -5.16 -17.44 15.57
N ILE A 308 -5.38 -16.29 14.92
CA ILE A 308 -4.67 -15.86 13.71
C ILE A 308 -4.03 -14.49 13.86
N ARG A 309 -3.47 -14.21 15.05
CA ARG A 309 -2.97 -12.89 15.38
C ARG A 309 -1.86 -12.43 14.46
N ASN A 310 -0.97 -13.31 14.01
CA ASN A 310 0.20 -12.96 13.23
C ASN A 310 0.01 -13.25 11.75
N ASN A 311 0.79 -12.56 10.92
CA ASN A 311 0.82 -12.82 9.49
C ASN A 311 1.13 -14.29 9.18
N GLY A 312 0.35 -14.89 8.29
CA GLY A 312 0.48 -16.28 7.88
C GLY A 312 -0.24 -17.27 8.77
N ASP A 313 -0.70 -16.87 9.96
CA ASP A 313 -1.49 -17.74 10.83
C ASP A 313 -2.82 -18.14 10.17
N LYS A 314 -3.24 -19.38 10.43
CA LYS A 314 -4.46 -19.98 9.88
C LYS A 314 -5.22 -20.77 10.92
N VAL A 315 -6.55 -20.71 10.85
CA VAL A 315 -7.43 -21.51 11.69
C VAL A 315 -8.66 -21.95 10.89
N VAL A 316 -9.16 -23.14 11.20
CA VAL A 316 -10.43 -23.62 10.63
C VAL A 316 -11.58 -22.96 11.39
N LEU A 317 -12.54 -22.40 10.64
CA LEU A 317 -13.75 -21.85 11.24
C LEU A 317 -14.79 -22.94 11.47
N ASP A 318 -15.55 -22.77 12.55
CA ASP A 318 -16.78 -23.52 12.77
C ASP A 318 -17.81 -23.12 11.71
N ASN A 319 -18.64 -24.08 11.30
CA ASN A 319 -19.49 -23.92 10.13
C ASN A 319 -20.67 -22.96 10.40
N PHE A 320 -20.90 -22.00 9.52
CA PHE A 320 -22.09 -21.13 9.53
C PHE A 320 -22.56 -20.78 8.11
N PRO A 321 -23.84 -20.42 7.91
CA PRO A 321 -24.32 -19.92 6.62
C PRO A 321 -23.66 -18.58 6.25
N ILE A 322 -22.98 -18.51 5.10
CA ILE A 322 -22.33 -17.29 4.63
C ILE A 322 -23.35 -16.17 4.39
N MET A 323 -24.58 -16.53 4.02
CA MET A 323 -25.67 -15.57 3.89
C MET A 323 -25.94 -14.76 5.17
N ASP A 324 -25.63 -15.30 6.34
CA ASP A 324 -25.88 -14.62 7.62
C ASP A 324 -24.92 -13.44 7.85
N LEU A 325 -23.82 -13.37 7.09
CA LEU A 325 -22.91 -12.22 7.09
C LEU A 325 -23.43 -11.04 6.25
N PHE A 326 -24.50 -11.22 5.48
CA PHE A 326 -25.09 -10.17 4.65
C PHE A 326 -26.16 -9.39 5.42
N PRO A 327 -26.53 -8.17 4.96
CA PRO A 327 -27.67 -7.46 5.50
C PRO A 327 -28.95 -8.30 5.42
N LYS A 328 -29.83 -8.16 6.42
CA LYS A 328 -31.14 -8.86 6.45
C LYS A 328 -31.95 -8.66 5.16
N THR A 329 -31.79 -7.50 4.52
CA THR A 329 -32.48 -7.14 3.29
C THR A 329 -31.47 -6.87 2.18
N THR A 330 -31.39 -7.81 1.24
CA THR A 330 -30.51 -7.76 0.05
C THR A 330 -31.28 -7.44 -1.25
N SER A 331 -32.48 -6.86 -1.14
CA SER A 331 -33.38 -6.62 -2.28
C SER A 331 -32.98 -5.43 -3.14
N CYS A 332 -32.17 -4.52 -2.61
CA CYS A 332 -31.69 -3.34 -3.32
C CYS A 332 -30.16 -3.25 -3.22
N TRP A 333 -29.52 -2.87 -4.33
CA TRP A 333 -28.07 -2.71 -4.39
C TRP A 333 -27.65 -1.67 -5.41
N TYR A 334 -26.50 -1.06 -5.17
CA TYR A 334 -25.77 -0.27 -6.15
C TYR A 334 -24.89 -1.19 -7.01
N ARG A 335 -24.78 -0.87 -8.30
CA ARG A 335 -24.00 -1.64 -9.28
C ARG A 335 -23.19 -0.73 -10.18
N TYR A 336 -21.91 -1.06 -10.35
CA TYR A 336 -21.02 -0.40 -11.32
C TYR A 336 -19.87 -1.34 -11.76
N CYS A 337 -19.20 -0.99 -12.86
CA CYS A 337 -17.99 -1.68 -13.33
C CYS A 337 -16.75 -0.97 -12.76
N GLY A 338 -15.85 -1.75 -12.17
CA GLY A 338 -14.71 -1.24 -11.43
C GLY A 338 -13.50 -2.16 -11.50
N SER A 339 -12.62 -2.03 -10.51
CA SER A 339 -11.36 -2.76 -10.42
C SER A 339 -11.24 -3.55 -9.13
N LEU A 340 -10.18 -4.37 -9.05
CA LEU A 340 -9.61 -4.76 -7.77
C LEU A 340 -9.16 -3.50 -7.00
N THR A 341 -9.32 -3.52 -5.68
CA THR A 341 -8.93 -2.39 -4.81
C THR A 341 -7.53 -2.54 -4.22
N THR A 342 -6.79 -3.55 -4.68
CA THR A 342 -5.37 -3.79 -4.40
C THR A 342 -4.63 -4.03 -5.72
N PRO A 343 -3.29 -3.86 -5.76
CA PRO A 343 -2.49 -4.23 -6.93
C PRO A 343 -2.76 -5.67 -7.38
N PRO A 344 -2.83 -5.95 -8.70
CA PRO A 344 -2.50 -5.04 -9.83
C PRO A 344 -3.67 -4.14 -10.28
N CYS A 345 -4.70 -3.95 -9.46
CA CYS A 345 -5.84 -3.06 -9.70
C CYS A 345 -6.60 -3.33 -11.02
N THR A 346 -6.71 -4.60 -11.40
CA THR A 346 -7.30 -5.00 -12.68
C THR A 346 -8.77 -4.58 -12.81
N GLU A 347 -9.14 -3.93 -13.91
CA GLU A 347 -10.47 -3.35 -14.20
C GLU A 347 -11.47 -4.39 -14.74
N THR A 348 -11.63 -5.49 -14.02
CA THR A 348 -12.52 -6.61 -14.40
C THR A 348 -13.58 -6.93 -13.35
N VAL A 349 -13.86 -5.99 -12.44
CA VAL A 349 -14.76 -6.24 -11.31
C VAL A 349 -16.15 -5.65 -11.56
N ILE A 350 -17.17 -6.49 -11.43
CA ILE A 350 -18.57 -6.08 -11.35
C ILE A 350 -18.91 -5.87 -9.87
N TRP A 351 -18.91 -4.62 -9.43
CA TRP A 351 -19.18 -4.27 -8.04
C TRP A 351 -20.66 -4.25 -7.72
N THR A 352 -21.02 -4.81 -6.57
CA THR A 352 -22.36 -4.74 -6.00
C THR A 352 -22.26 -4.33 -4.54
N LEU A 353 -22.82 -3.18 -4.18
CA LEU A 353 -22.91 -2.74 -2.78
C LEU A 353 -24.37 -2.75 -2.35
N PHE A 354 -24.71 -3.55 -1.34
CA PHE A 354 -26.08 -3.56 -0.82
C PHE A 354 -26.44 -2.21 -0.20
N GLU A 355 -27.68 -1.77 -0.40
CA GLU A 355 -28.15 -0.49 0.14
C GLU A 355 -28.18 -0.49 1.67
N ASN A 356 -28.51 -1.63 2.27
CA ASN A 356 -28.50 -1.80 3.72
C ASN A 356 -27.09 -2.16 4.20
N SER A 357 -26.67 -1.52 5.29
CA SER A 357 -25.46 -1.88 6.04
C SER A 357 -25.79 -2.83 7.20
N ILE A 358 -24.76 -3.43 7.77
CA ILE A 358 -24.85 -4.17 9.03
C ILE A 358 -24.12 -3.42 10.15
N SER A 359 -24.48 -3.70 11.40
CA SER A 359 -23.71 -3.23 12.55
C SER A 359 -22.69 -4.29 12.97
N MET A 360 -21.66 -3.83 13.67
CA MET A 360 -20.77 -4.64 14.49
C MET A 360 -20.40 -3.84 15.74
N SER A 361 -20.30 -4.50 16.90
CA SER A 361 -19.94 -3.79 18.13
C SER A 361 -18.50 -3.30 18.12
N GLU A 362 -18.21 -2.27 18.90
CA GLU A 362 -16.85 -1.79 19.11
C GLU A 362 -15.91 -2.89 19.65
N TYR A 363 -16.43 -3.80 20.47
CA TYR A 363 -15.69 -4.99 20.93
C TYR A 363 -15.24 -5.84 19.74
N GLN A 364 -16.16 -6.22 18.87
CA GLN A 364 -15.87 -7.05 17.70
C GLN A 364 -14.91 -6.34 16.72
N LEU A 365 -15.10 -5.04 16.47
CA LEU A 365 -14.20 -4.24 15.64
C LEU A 365 -12.78 -4.16 16.22
N LYS A 366 -12.63 -4.08 17.54
CA LYS A 366 -11.33 -4.08 18.20
C LYS A 366 -10.56 -5.38 18.02
N GLU A 367 -11.23 -6.53 17.93
CA GLU A 367 -10.55 -7.81 17.69
C GLU A 367 -9.81 -7.81 16.34
N PHE A 368 -10.39 -7.22 15.28
CA PHE A 368 -9.69 -7.04 14.01
C PHE A 368 -8.47 -6.13 14.12
N ARG A 369 -8.58 -5.04 14.91
CA ARG A 369 -7.49 -4.06 15.11
C ARG A 369 -6.32 -4.60 15.94
N LYS A 370 -6.45 -5.78 16.56
CA LYS A 370 -5.37 -6.46 17.31
C LYS A 370 -4.48 -7.35 16.44
N LEU A 371 -4.89 -7.59 15.19
CA LEU A 371 -4.13 -8.43 14.27
C LEU A 371 -2.84 -7.72 13.86
N MET A 372 -1.75 -8.47 13.78
CA MET A 372 -0.45 -8.00 13.36
C MET A 372 -0.34 -8.15 11.84
N GLY A 373 0.20 -7.12 11.20
CA GLY A 373 0.39 -7.10 9.76
C GLY A 373 1.69 -7.76 9.33
N GLU A 374 1.97 -7.69 8.03
CA GLU A 374 3.29 -7.97 7.49
C GLU A 374 4.31 -7.03 8.15
N PRO A 375 5.43 -7.56 8.67
CA PRO A 375 6.50 -6.74 9.21
C PRO A 375 6.91 -5.64 8.23
N ASN A 376 7.21 -4.46 8.78
CA ASN A 376 7.68 -3.31 8.02
C ASN A 376 6.68 -2.75 7.00
N ILE A 377 5.43 -3.24 6.87
CA ILE A 377 4.40 -2.62 6.01
C ILE A 377 3.51 -1.64 6.79
N PHE A 378 3.19 -1.95 8.05
CA PHE A 378 2.29 -1.17 8.90
C PHE A 378 3.05 -0.34 9.93
N THR A 379 3.86 0.61 9.45
CA THR A 379 4.87 1.31 10.27
C THR A 379 4.32 2.38 11.22
N GLU A 380 3.06 2.81 11.10
CA GLU A 380 2.45 3.76 12.05
C GLU A 380 1.95 3.07 13.33
N GLY A 381 2.83 2.70 14.25
CA GLY A 381 2.50 2.15 15.58
C GLY A 381 2.95 0.71 15.80
N ASP A 382 2.12 -0.10 16.49
CA ASP A 382 2.45 -1.48 16.93
C ASP A 382 2.41 -2.53 15.79
N ASN A 383 2.64 -2.16 14.52
CA ASN A 383 2.51 -3.04 13.35
C ASN A 383 1.14 -3.74 13.19
N ASN A 384 0.09 -3.20 13.81
CA ASN A 384 -1.26 -3.74 13.65
C ASN A 384 -1.84 -3.45 12.25
N ILE A 385 -2.61 -4.39 11.72
CA ILE A 385 -3.39 -4.15 10.50
C ILE A 385 -4.50 -3.17 10.85
N VAL A 386 -4.35 -1.93 10.41
CA VAL A 386 -5.34 -0.86 10.53
C VAL A 386 -5.27 0.04 9.31
N ASP A 387 -6.38 0.66 8.93
CA ASP A 387 -6.51 1.49 7.73
C ASP A 387 -5.99 0.80 6.45
N ASN A 388 -6.24 -0.51 6.36
CA ASN A 388 -5.89 -1.34 5.21
C ASN A 388 -6.90 -1.17 4.06
N PHE A 389 -7.23 0.07 3.70
CA PHE A 389 -8.25 0.39 2.71
C PHE A 389 -7.71 1.40 1.69
N ARG A 390 -8.01 1.20 0.41
CA ARG A 390 -7.67 2.13 -0.65
C ARG A 390 -8.58 3.38 -0.59
N PRO A 391 -8.06 4.59 -0.82
CA PRO A 391 -8.89 5.78 -0.96
C PRO A 391 -9.86 5.69 -2.16
N VAL A 392 -10.97 6.44 -2.08
CA VAL A 392 -11.93 6.56 -3.19
C VAL A 392 -11.27 7.09 -4.46
N GLN A 393 -11.60 6.46 -5.58
CA GLN A 393 -11.12 6.77 -6.91
C GLN A 393 -12.16 7.60 -7.67
N PRO A 394 -11.74 8.42 -8.66
CA PRO A 394 -12.66 9.20 -9.47
C PRO A 394 -13.69 8.32 -10.21
N LEU A 395 -14.97 8.72 -10.17
CA LEU A 395 -16.03 8.02 -10.92
C LEU A 395 -15.84 8.15 -12.44
N LEU A 396 -15.30 9.28 -12.89
CA LEU A 396 -15.14 9.65 -14.30
C LEU A 396 -16.46 9.52 -15.07
N GLN A 397 -16.46 8.88 -16.24
CA GLN A 397 -17.64 8.75 -17.12
C GLN A 397 -18.57 7.60 -16.71
N ARG A 398 -18.21 6.81 -15.69
CA ARG A 398 -19.00 5.66 -15.26
C ARG A 398 -20.30 6.12 -14.61
N LYS A 399 -21.33 5.28 -14.72
CA LYS A 399 -22.60 5.46 -14.03
C LYS A 399 -22.74 4.39 -12.96
N VAL A 400 -23.25 4.79 -11.80
CA VAL A 400 -23.69 3.86 -10.77
C VAL A 400 -25.19 3.65 -10.94
N SER A 401 -25.62 2.40 -10.98
CA SER A 401 -27.04 2.05 -11.00
C SER A 401 -27.52 1.66 -9.61
N LEU A 402 -28.78 1.99 -9.28
CA LEU A 402 -29.49 1.46 -8.12
C LEU A 402 -30.55 0.48 -8.61
N SER A 403 -30.39 -0.78 -8.23
CA SER A 403 -31.24 -1.88 -8.66
C SER A 403 -32.09 -2.39 -7.51
N CYS A 404 -33.41 -2.28 -7.67
CA CYS A 404 -34.42 -2.79 -6.74
C CYS A 404 -35.47 -3.60 -7.52
N PRO A 405 -35.21 -4.89 -7.83
CA PRO A 405 -36.17 -5.77 -8.48
C PRO A 405 -37.52 -5.75 -7.77
N TYR A 406 -38.59 -5.50 -8.51
CA TYR A 406 -39.95 -5.71 -8.02
C TYR A 406 -40.31 -7.19 -8.08
N SER A 407 -40.88 -7.73 -7.01
CA SER A 407 -41.60 -9.01 -7.07
C SER A 407 -42.84 -8.81 -7.95
N ARG A 408 -42.76 -9.13 -9.25
CA ARG A 408 -43.97 -9.26 -10.07
C ARG A 408 -44.73 -10.50 -9.59
N LYS A 409 -45.82 -10.30 -8.85
CA LYS A 409 -46.89 -11.31 -8.76
C LYS A 409 -47.43 -11.52 -10.17
N ASN A 410 -47.31 -12.75 -10.68
CA ASN A 410 -47.97 -13.31 -11.87
C ASN A 410 -48.69 -12.31 -12.80
N SER A 411 -48.03 -11.93 -13.89
CA SER A 411 -48.72 -11.50 -15.10
C SER A 411 -48.01 -12.11 -16.30
N PHE A 412 -48.62 -13.15 -16.87
CA PHE A 412 -48.29 -13.68 -18.18
C PHE A 412 -48.28 -12.51 -19.19
N GLY A 413 -47.14 -12.23 -19.80
CA GLY A 413 -47.00 -11.11 -20.73
C GLY A 413 -45.63 -11.07 -21.39
N GLN A 414 -45.51 -11.81 -22.49
CA GLN A 414 -44.53 -11.72 -23.59
C GLN A 414 -43.07 -11.35 -23.27
N ASN A 415 -42.21 -12.35 -23.49
CA ASN A 415 -40.76 -12.23 -23.68
C ASN A 415 -40.40 -11.13 -24.69
N ARG A 416 -39.96 -9.97 -24.20
CA ARG A 416 -38.88 -9.23 -24.88
C ARG A 416 -37.59 -9.60 -24.18
N ARG A 417 -36.80 -10.48 -24.81
CA ARG A 417 -35.36 -10.56 -24.55
C ARG A 417 -34.75 -9.28 -25.11
N GLU A 418 -34.86 -8.18 -24.39
CA GLU A 418 -33.86 -7.13 -24.53
C GLU A 418 -32.57 -7.74 -24.01
N THR A 419 -31.62 -7.92 -24.92
CA THR A 419 -30.23 -8.24 -24.59
C THR A 419 -29.77 -7.19 -23.59
N GLN A 420 -29.71 -7.56 -22.32
CA GLN A 420 -29.08 -6.73 -21.29
C GLN A 420 -27.62 -6.60 -21.71
N GLU A 421 -27.27 -5.47 -22.33
CA GLU A 421 -25.88 -5.15 -22.63
C GLU A 421 -25.14 -5.16 -21.30
N TYR A 422 -24.30 -6.17 -21.11
CA TYR A 422 -23.39 -6.23 -19.98
C TYR A 422 -22.38 -5.11 -20.16
N GLY A 423 -22.70 -3.91 -19.66
CA GLY A 423 -21.88 -2.72 -19.84
C GLY A 423 -20.42 -2.90 -19.40
N CYS A 424 -20.14 -3.86 -18.51
CA CYS A 424 -18.78 -4.20 -18.10
C CYS A 424 -18.02 -5.09 -19.11
N ILE A 425 -18.74 -5.86 -19.95
CA ILE A 425 -18.15 -6.79 -20.93
C ILE A 425 -17.95 -6.11 -22.28
N ASN A 426 -18.83 -5.18 -22.67
CA ASN A 426 -18.74 -4.52 -23.98
C ASN A 426 -17.78 -3.32 -24.01
N HIS A 427 -17.33 -2.81 -22.87
CA HIS A 427 -16.42 -1.65 -22.81
C HIS A 427 -14.92 -1.98 -22.73
N GLY A 428 -14.54 -3.26 -22.63
CA GLY A 428 -13.14 -3.69 -22.69
C GLY A 428 -13.06 -5.10 -23.25
N TYR A 429 -12.11 -5.35 -24.15
CA TYR A 429 -11.88 -6.63 -24.88
C TYR A 429 -12.66 -6.84 -26.18
N GLY A 430 -12.79 -5.78 -26.99
CA GLY A 430 -12.72 -5.96 -28.44
C GLY A 430 -11.28 -6.26 -28.86
N LEU A 431 -10.84 -7.51 -28.82
CA LEU A 431 -9.64 -7.97 -29.55
C LEU A 431 -9.94 -7.92 -31.06
N LYS A 432 -10.07 -6.71 -31.64
CA LYS A 432 -9.76 -6.53 -33.05
C LYS A 432 -8.23 -6.59 -33.15
N LYS A 433 -7.73 -7.67 -33.76
CA LYS A 433 -6.39 -7.73 -34.34
C LYS A 433 -6.27 -6.63 -35.40
N ASN A 434 -6.03 -5.40 -34.96
CA ASN A 434 -5.41 -4.38 -35.78
C ASN A 434 -4.09 -4.09 -35.10
N HIS A 435 -3.00 -4.46 -35.76
CA HIS A 435 -1.70 -3.86 -35.50
C HIS A 435 -1.80 -2.36 -35.75
N GLN A 436 -2.20 -1.63 -34.72
CA GLN A 436 -1.83 -0.25 -34.52
C GLN A 436 -1.14 -0.22 -33.17
N THR A 437 0.18 -0.16 -33.24
CA THR A 437 1.05 0.28 -32.16
C THR A 437 0.56 1.65 -31.69
N TYR A 438 -0.34 1.67 -30.71
CA TYR A 438 -0.46 2.84 -29.85
C TYR A 438 0.76 2.83 -28.95
N SER A 439 1.70 3.72 -29.24
CA SER A 439 2.78 4.05 -28.34
C SER A 439 2.17 4.52 -27.02
N HIS A 440 2.08 3.64 -26.03
CA HIS A 440 1.99 4.04 -24.63
C HIS A 440 3.36 4.61 -24.24
N HIS A 441 3.63 5.84 -24.67
CA HIS A 441 4.67 6.67 -24.11
C HIS A 441 4.02 7.82 -23.37
N SER A 442 4.53 8.04 -22.15
CA SER A 442 4.34 9.20 -21.28
C SER A 442 2.92 9.50 -20.80
N TYR A 443 2.49 8.76 -19.78
CA TYR A 443 1.93 9.39 -18.56
C TYR A 443 2.44 8.60 -17.35
N ARG A 444 3.77 8.49 -17.21
CA ARG A 444 4.33 8.42 -15.85
C ARG A 444 4.09 9.81 -15.29
N SER A 445 3.13 9.94 -14.38
CA SER A 445 2.91 11.18 -13.64
C SER A 445 4.21 11.59 -12.95
N ASP A 446 4.38 12.89 -12.67
CA ASP A 446 5.51 13.40 -11.86
C ASP A 446 5.65 12.64 -10.53
N SER A 447 4.55 12.07 -10.01
CA SER A 447 4.55 11.20 -8.83
C SER A 447 5.24 9.83 -9.03
N CYS A 448 5.26 9.26 -10.25
CA CYS A 448 6.08 8.06 -10.54
C CYS A 448 7.53 8.40 -10.84
N GLN A 449 7.85 9.63 -11.27
CA GLN A 449 9.24 10.08 -11.35
C GLN A 449 9.90 10.09 -9.97
N TRP A 450 9.13 10.33 -8.90
CA TRP A 450 9.60 10.21 -7.51
C TRP A 450 10.02 8.78 -7.15
N LEU A 451 9.28 7.77 -7.61
CA LEU A 451 9.67 6.37 -7.46
C LEU A 451 10.86 6.03 -8.35
N GLU A 452 10.87 6.45 -9.62
CA GLU A 452 12.08 6.31 -10.45
C GLU A 452 13.29 7.02 -9.86
N TYR A 453 13.12 8.09 -9.10
CA TYR A 453 14.19 8.78 -8.38
C TYR A 453 14.68 7.95 -7.17
N LEU A 454 13.79 7.24 -6.47
CA LEU A 454 14.15 6.23 -5.44
C LEU A 454 14.78 4.96 -6.02
N TYR A 455 14.50 4.62 -7.29
CA TYR A 455 15.07 3.44 -7.99
C TYR A 455 16.23 3.77 -8.94
N ARG A 456 16.51 5.05 -9.18
CA ARG A 456 17.66 5.56 -9.95
C ARG A 456 18.79 6.10 -9.05
N LYS A 457 18.65 5.99 -7.72
CA LYS A 457 19.66 6.40 -6.73
C LYS A 457 19.92 5.32 -5.71
#